data_AF-A0A529SI49-F1
#
_entry.id   AF-A0A529SI49-F1
#
_cell.length_a   1.000
_cell.length_b   1.000
_cell.length_c   1.000
_cell.angle_alpha   90.00
_cell.angle_beta   90.00
_cell.angle_gamma   90.00
#
_symmetry.space_group_name_H-M   'P 1'
#
loop_
_entity.id
_entity.type
_entity.pdbx_description
1 polymer ?
#
loop_
_entity_poly.entity_id
_entity_poly.type
_entity_poly.pdbx_seq_one_letter_code
_entity_poly.pdbx_strand_id
1 'polypeptide(L)' 'MFALPFFRRDLPALKGEKVTLRVPLTNDYREWSTVRGESRAFLEPWEPRWQPDELDRTAWRLRI' A
#
# COMPACT_ATOMS: atom_id res chain seq x y z
N MET A 1 -24.83 -26.24 0.25
CA MET A 1 -24.27 -24.88 0.05
C MET A 1 -22.75 -25.06 -0.03
N PHE A 2 -22.19 -25.12 -1.24
CA PHE A 2 -20.78 -25.47 -1.45
C PHE A 2 -19.89 -24.26 -1.13
N ALA A 3 -19.02 -24.38 -0.12
CA ALA A 3 -17.94 -23.43 0.09
C ALA A 3 -16.79 -23.78 -0.87
N LEU A 4 -16.52 -22.92 -1.84
CA LEU A 4 -15.39 -23.06 -2.77
C LEU A 4 -14.07 -22.85 -1.99
N PRO A 5 -13.21 -23.87 -1.85
CA PRO A 5 -12.04 -23.82 -0.97
C PRO A 5 -10.83 -23.09 -1.58
N PHE A 6 -11.03 -22.30 -2.64
CA PHE A 6 -9.94 -21.73 -3.44
C PHE A 6 -9.60 -20.27 -3.15
N PHE A 7 -10.38 -19.57 -2.31
CA PHE A 7 -10.18 -18.15 -2.08
C PHE A 7 -9.62 -17.84 -0.68
N ARG A 8 -8.36 -17.36 -0.71
CA ARG A 8 -7.54 -16.77 0.36
C ARG A 8 -6.67 -17.77 1.11
N ARG A 9 -5.43 -17.89 0.66
CA ARG A 9 -4.31 -17.98 1.60
C ARG A 9 -4.32 -16.66 2.37
N ASP A 10 -4.54 -16.71 3.68
CA ASP A 10 -4.34 -15.52 4.51
C ASP A 10 -2.88 -15.07 4.33
N LEU A 11 -2.73 -13.85 3.82
CA LEU A 11 -1.41 -13.24 3.70
C LEU A 11 -0.87 -13.00 5.12
N PRO A 12 0.44 -13.16 5.34
CA PRO A 12 1.03 -12.96 6.66
C PRO A 12 0.73 -11.54 7.14
N ALA A 13 0.22 -11.43 8.37
CA ALA A 13 -0.06 -10.17 9.04
C ALA A 13 0.45 -10.25 10.48
N LEU A 14 1.13 -9.19 10.94
CA LEU A 14 1.60 -9.05 12.31
C LEU A 14 0.65 -8.13 13.05
N LYS A 15 0.09 -8.60 14.18
CA LYS A 15 -0.81 -7.83 15.03
C LYS A 15 -0.11 -7.45 16.32
N GLY A 16 0.06 -6.16 16.57
CA GLY A 16 0.34 -5.59 17.88
C GLY A 16 -0.94 -5.12 18.57
N GLU A 17 -0.81 -4.49 19.73
CA GLU A 17 -1.96 -4.04 20.53
C GLU A 17 -2.80 -2.94 19.86
N LYS A 18 -2.15 -2.03 19.12
CA LYS A 18 -2.80 -0.89 18.43
C LYS A 18 -2.50 -0.82 16.94
N VAL A 19 -1.57 -1.64 16.47
CA VAL A 19 -1.02 -1.54 15.10
C VAL A 19 -1.05 -2.92 14.47
N THR A 20 -1.50 -2.99 13.23
CA THR A 20 -1.45 -4.20 12.42
C THR A 20 -0.62 -3.92 11.18
N LEU A 21 0.38 -4.77 10.93
CA LEU A 21 1.16 -4.77 9.70
C LEU A 21 0.63 -5.90 8.81
N ARG A 22 0.34 -5.57 7.56
CA ARG A 22 -0.14 -6.52 6.56
C ARG A 22 0.50 -6.21 5.21
N VAL A 23 0.48 -7.20 4.33
CA VAL A 23 0.85 -7.00 2.92
C VAL A 23 -0.05 -5.91 2.29
N PRO A 24 0.51 -5.01 1.47
CA PRO A 24 -0.29 -4.03 0.74
C PRO A 24 -1.28 -4.72 -0.20
N LEU A 25 -2.48 -4.17 -0.30
CA LEU A 25 -3.55 -4.63 -1.17
C LEU A 25 -3.86 -3.56 -2.21
N THR A 26 -4.37 -3.98 -3.37
CA THR A 26 -4.75 -3.09 -4.48
C THR A 26 -5.69 -1.94 -4.09
N ASN A 27 -6.46 -2.10 -3.01
CA ASN A 27 -7.40 -1.08 -2.54
C ASN A 27 -6.75 0.01 -1.67
N ASP A 28 -5.51 -0.19 -1.22
CA ASP A 28 -4.79 0.74 -0.34
C ASP A 28 -4.27 1.97 -1.09
N TYR A 29 -4.27 1.94 -2.43
CA TYR A 29 -3.74 3.00 -3.28
C TYR A 29 -4.24 4.39 -2.89
N ARG A 30 -5.55 4.54 -2.65
CA ARG A 30 -6.16 5.85 -2.39
C ARG A 30 -5.66 6.45 -1.07
N GLU A 31 -5.65 5.64 -0.01
CA GLU A 31 -5.19 6.09 1.30
C GLU A 31 -3.69 6.39 1.26
N TRP A 32 -2.91 5.49 0.65
CA TRP A 32 -1.47 5.65 0.47
C TRP A 32 -1.11 6.91 -0.33
N SER A 33 -1.75 7.15 -1.48
CA SER A 33 -1.43 8.28 -2.35
C SER A 33 -1.82 9.62 -1.74
N THR A 34 -2.92 9.64 -0.97
CA THR A 34 -3.37 10.84 -0.25
C THR A 34 -2.35 11.26 0.81
N VAL A 35 -2.01 10.35 1.74
CA VAL A 35 -1.07 10.64 2.83
C VAL A 35 0.31 11.00 2.29
N ARG A 36 0.78 10.28 1.27
CA ARG A 36 2.09 10.53 0.65
C ARG A 36 2.11 11.85 -0.13
N GLY A 37 1.03 12.19 -0.83
CA GLY A 37 0.87 13.46 -1.52
C GLY A 37 0.86 14.65 -0.57
N GLU A 38 0.11 14.57 0.53
CA GLU A 38 0.07 15.60 1.58
C GLU A 38 1.43 15.75 2.28
N SER A 39 2.15 14.63 2.46
CA SER A 39 3.46 14.61 3.12
C SER A 39 4.64 14.88 2.17
N ARG A 40 4.41 15.22 0.90
CA ARG A 40 5.48 15.32 -0.11
C ARG A 40 6.61 16.25 0.31
N ALA A 41 6.27 17.45 0.78
CA ALA A 41 7.28 18.45 1.20
C ALA A 41 8.12 17.98 2.41
N PHE A 42 7.55 17.12 3.26
CA PHE A 42 8.25 16.50 4.38
C PHE A 42 9.15 15.35 3.92
N LEU A 43 8.71 14.56 2.94
CA LEU A 43 9.39 13.35 2.47
C LEU A 43 10.51 13.62 1.46
N GLU A 44 10.36 14.63 0.62
CA GLU A 44 11.28 14.95 -0.48
C GLU A 44 12.77 15.05 -0.08
N PRO A 45 13.15 15.61 1.10
CA PRO A 45 14.56 15.67 1.51
C PRO A 45 15.17 14.31 1.88
N TRP A 46 14.34 13.33 2.23
CA TRP A 46 14.77 12.05 2.81
C TRP A 46 14.63 10.88 1.84
N GLU A 47 13.88 11.05 0.76
CA GLU A 47 13.62 10.02 -0.23
C GLU A 47 14.46 10.23 -1.50
N PRO A 48 14.69 9.17 -2.29
CA PRO A 48 15.20 9.31 -3.63
C PRO A 48 14.34 10.27 -4.45
N ARG A 49 14.94 10.85 -5.51
CA ARG A 49 14.24 11.77 -6.39
C ARG A 49 12.89 11.20 -6.85
N TRP A 50 11.82 11.94 -6.56
CA TRP A 50 10.46 11.57 -6.93
C TRP A 50 10.32 11.57 -8.44
N GLN A 51 9.76 10.48 -8.98
CA GLN A 51 9.41 10.44 -10.39
C GLN A 51 8.07 11.17 -10.62
N PRO A 52 7.80 11.67 -11.85
CA PRO A 52 6.53 12.32 -12.15
C PRO A 52 5.30 11.43 -11.94
N ASP A 53 5.47 10.11 -12.06
CA ASP A 53 4.45 9.07 -11.90
C ASP A 53 4.48 8.42 -10.51
N GLU A 54 5.20 9.00 -9.54
CA GLU A 54 5.40 8.41 -8.21
C GLU A 54 4.08 8.06 -7.51
N LEU A 55 3.06 8.90 -7.71
CA LEU A 55 1.72 8.75 -7.13
C LEU A 55 0.69 8.18 -8.12
N ASP A 56 1.10 7.77 -9.34
CA ASP A 56 0.17 7.18 -10.30
C ASP A 56 -0.22 5.74 -9.88
N ARG A 57 -1.48 5.39 -10.14
CA ARG A 57 -2.04 4.09 -9.82
C ARG A 57 -1.34 2.97 -10.58
N THR A 58 -0.91 3.24 -11.81
CA THR A 58 -0.24 2.26 -12.66
C THR A 58 1.15 1.95 -12.12
N ALA A 59 1.94 2.98 -11.83
CA ALA A 59 3.26 2.85 -11.23
C ALA A 59 3.19 2.17 -9.85
N TRP A 60 2.22 2.53 -9.02
CA TRP A 60 1.98 1.88 -7.73
C TRP A 60 1.66 0.39 -7.87
N ARG A 61 0.83 0.00 -8.85
CA ARG A 61 0.47 -1.40 -9.09
C ARG A 61 1.64 -2.26 -9.55
N LEU A 62 2.68 -1.67 -10.14
CA LEU A 62 3.91 -2.38 -10.52
C LEU A 62 4.86 -2.61 -9.32
N ARG A 63 4.64 -1.91 -8.19
CA ARG A 63 5.49 -1.97 -6.99
C ARG A 63 5.01 -2.97 -5.94
N ILE A 64 3.73 -3.36 -5.98
CA ILE A 64 3.09 -4.30 -5.03
C ILE A 64 3.07 -5.73 -5.57
#